data_AF-A0A1A8F9A8-F1
#
_entry.id   AF-A0A1A8F9A8-F1
#
_cell.length_a   1.000
_cell.length_b   1.000
_cell.length_c   1.000
_cell.angle_alpha   90.00
_cell.angle_beta   90.00
_cell.angle_gamma   90.00
#
_symmetry.space_group_name_H-M   'P 1'
#
loop_
_entity.id
_entity.type
_entity.pdbx_description
1 polymer ?
#
loop_
_entity_poly.entity_id
_entity_poly.type
_entity_poly.pdbx_seq_one_letter_code
_entity_poly.pdbx_strand_id
1 'polypeptide(L)'
;QNQTCGFIGLNDLHCVKGHYPPDFLNAWDLFDRRKVSENDRPDFFENNQLFIILEFEFGGVDLENSNGKLASLAVAKSILHQVTAALAVAEQELHFEHRDLHWGNVLVKTTKQKTVNFLLNGTSHCVETRGAVVHIIDYSLSRLEIDELTVSCDISNDQELFMGQGDYQFEIYRLMRQENGNNWSDYNPHSNVLWLHYLSSKLLALKYRNSKGKGTQTMRKELTGFHDNVLQYRSATEALQNCPMFNTTN
;
A
#
# COMPACT_ATOMS: atom_id res chain seq x y z
N GLN A 1 11.71 -13.67 14.49
CA GLN A 1 10.26 -13.38 14.55
C GLN A 1 10.05 -11.97 14.04
N ASN A 2 9.19 -11.81 13.03
CA ASN A 2 8.79 -10.52 12.51
C ASN A 2 7.29 -10.31 12.75
N GLN A 3 6.87 -9.07 12.98
CA GLN A 3 5.46 -8.75 13.26
C GLN A 3 5.16 -7.28 12.91
N THR A 4 4.04 -7.05 12.24
CA THR A 4 3.52 -5.72 11.94
C THR A 4 2.00 -5.73 11.94
N CYS A 5 1.38 -4.59 12.21
CA CYS A 5 -0.06 -4.35 12.01
C CYS A 5 -0.32 -3.42 10.81
N GLY A 6 0.66 -3.26 9.92
CA GLY A 6 0.59 -2.35 8.76
C GLY A 6 -0.10 -2.95 7.54
N PHE A 7 -0.50 -4.22 7.56
CA PHE A 7 -1.36 -4.86 6.56
C PHE A 7 -2.77 -5.01 7.13
N ILE A 8 -3.79 -5.02 6.27
CA ILE A 8 -5.18 -5.13 6.74
C ILE A 8 -5.45 -6.50 7.38
N GLY A 9 -6.09 -6.48 8.54
CA GLY A 9 -6.56 -7.71 9.18
C GLY A 9 -7.72 -8.33 8.40
N LEU A 10 -7.56 -9.60 8.02
CA LEU A 10 -8.64 -10.46 7.53
C LEU A 10 -9.35 -11.10 8.74
N ASN A 11 -10.63 -10.80 8.91
CA ASN A 11 -11.47 -11.39 9.95
C ASN A 11 -11.98 -12.77 9.55
N ASP A 12 -12.46 -12.91 8.31
CA ASP A 12 -13.11 -14.12 7.83
C ASP A 12 -13.08 -14.25 6.29
N LEU A 13 -13.27 -15.49 5.80
CA LEU A 13 -13.29 -15.82 4.37
C LEU A 13 -14.38 -16.85 4.07
N HIS A 14 -15.23 -16.53 3.10
CA HIS A 14 -16.34 -17.40 2.68
C HIS A 14 -16.37 -17.60 1.18
N CYS A 15 -16.64 -18.83 0.74
CA CYS A 15 -17.10 -19.12 -0.62
C CYS A 15 -18.62 -19.28 -0.57
N VAL A 16 -19.34 -18.36 -1.20
CA VAL A 16 -20.81 -18.33 -1.19
C VAL A 16 -21.37 -18.56 -2.58
N LYS A 17 -22.63 -18.97 -2.65
CA LYS A 17 -23.34 -19.24 -3.90
C LYS A 17 -24.71 -18.57 -3.90
N GLY A 18 -25.04 -17.82 -4.94
CA GLY A 18 -26.35 -17.18 -5.06
C GLY A 18 -26.35 -15.94 -5.94
N HIS A 19 -27.49 -15.24 -5.99
CA HIS A 19 -27.60 -13.92 -6.62
C HIS A 19 -26.98 -12.82 -5.74
N TYR A 20 -26.75 -11.64 -6.32
CA TYR A 20 -26.36 -10.46 -5.55
C TYR A 20 -27.48 -10.05 -4.59
N PRO A 21 -27.23 -9.87 -3.27
CA PRO A 21 -28.29 -9.53 -2.33
C PRO A 21 -28.97 -8.19 -2.66
N PRO A 22 -30.31 -8.07 -2.52
CA PRO A 22 -31.02 -6.82 -2.80
C PRO A 22 -30.49 -5.61 -2.02
N ASP A 23 -30.08 -5.80 -0.77
CA ASP A 23 -29.50 -4.74 0.05
C ASP A 23 -28.16 -4.24 -0.50
N PHE A 24 -27.37 -5.12 -1.12
CA PHE A 24 -26.10 -4.76 -1.73
C PHE A 24 -26.31 -4.03 -3.06
N LEU A 25 -27.32 -4.43 -3.84
CA LEU A 25 -27.75 -3.69 -5.03
C LEU A 25 -28.21 -2.27 -4.68
N ASN A 26 -28.99 -2.11 -3.61
CA ASN A 26 -29.41 -0.81 -3.12
C ASN A 26 -28.21 0.07 -2.69
N ALA A 27 -27.22 -0.54 -2.04
CA ALA A 27 -25.99 0.15 -1.65
C ALA A 27 -25.15 0.56 -2.87
N TRP A 28 -25.06 -0.32 -3.88
CA TRP A 28 -24.40 -0.04 -5.16
C TRP A 28 -25.08 1.14 -5.87
N ASP A 29 -26.42 1.13 -6.00
CA ASP A 29 -27.18 2.21 -6.64
C ASP A 29 -27.00 3.56 -5.92
N LEU A 30 -26.86 3.54 -4.58
CA LEU A 30 -26.60 4.74 -3.80
C LEU A 30 -25.19 5.29 -4.04
N PHE A 31 -24.20 4.41 -4.19
CA PHE A 31 -22.84 4.79 -4.51
C PHE A 31 -22.75 5.36 -5.93
N ASP A 32 -23.29 4.66 -6.92
CA ASP A 32 -23.28 5.06 -8.32
C ASP A 32 -23.89 6.46 -8.53
N ARG A 33 -25.07 6.71 -7.94
CA ARG A 33 -25.69 8.05 -7.97
C ARG A 33 -24.81 9.18 -7.43
N ARG A 34 -23.88 8.87 -6.51
CA ARG A 34 -23.02 9.87 -5.85
C ARG A 34 -21.65 10.01 -6.50
N LYS A 35 -21.13 8.93 -7.09
CA LYS A 35 -19.73 8.83 -7.51
C LYS A 35 -19.55 8.45 -8.97
N VAL A 36 -20.60 7.94 -9.61
CA VAL A 36 -20.57 7.30 -10.93
C VAL A 36 -19.61 6.12 -10.92
N SER A 37 -20.15 4.90 -10.82
CA SER A 37 -19.36 3.69 -10.86
C SER A 37 -18.86 3.44 -12.28
N GLU A 38 -17.62 2.97 -12.40
CA GLU A 38 -17.07 2.47 -13.67
C GLU A 38 -17.45 0.99 -13.92
N ASN A 39 -18.06 0.33 -12.93
CA ASN A 39 -18.46 -1.07 -13.01
C ASN A 39 -19.89 -1.20 -13.52
N ASP A 40 -20.19 -2.33 -14.14
CA ASP A 40 -21.58 -2.74 -14.40
C ASP A 40 -22.33 -2.97 -13.08
N ARG A 41 -23.62 -2.64 -13.07
CA ARG A 41 -24.51 -2.98 -11.95
C ARG A 41 -24.54 -4.51 -11.80
N PRO A 42 -24.23 -5.08 -10.62
CA PRO A 42 -24.04 -6.53 -10.47
C PRO A 42 -25.37 -7.31 -10.30
N ASP A 43 -26.39 -7.00 -11.10
CA ASP A 43 -27.72 -7.60 -11.02
C ASP A 43 -27.96 -8.75 -12.02
N PHE A 44 -26.95 -9.09 -12.80
CA PHE A 44 -26.99 -10.12 -13.85
C PHE A 44 -26.59 -11.53 -13.36
N PHE A 45 -26.18 -11.69 -12.10
CA PHE A 45 -25.72 -12.97 -11.56
C PHE A 45 -26.87 -13.92 -11.19
N GLU A 46 -26.79 -15.15 -11.70
CA GLU A 46 -27.75 -16.22 -11.39
C GLU A 46 -27.48 -16.90 -10.05
N ASN A 47 -28.45 -17.70 -9.57
CA ASN A 47 -28.35 -18.43 -8.29
C ASN A 47 -27.21 -19.46 -8.19
N ASN A 48 -26.56 -19.77 -9.31
CA ASN A 48 -25.43 -20.70 -9.35
C ASN A 48 -24.06 -20.00 -9.25
N GLN A 49 -24.00 -18.67 -9.33
CA GLN A 49 -22.77 -17.90 -9.28
C GLN A 49 -22.07 -18.13 -7.93
N LEU A 50 -20.75 -18.33 -8.00
CA LEU A 50 -19.89 -18.40 -6.83
C LEU A 50 -19.19 -17.05 -6.60
N PHE A 51 -19.11 -16.63 -5.34
CA PHE A 51 -18.35 -15.46 -4.92
C PHE A 51 -17.42 -15.83 -3.77
N ILE A 52 -16.26 -15.17 -3.74
CA ILE A 52 -15.42 -15.13 -2.55
C ILE A 52 -15.74 -13.83 -1.80
N ILE A 53 -16.08 -13.96 -0.52
CA ILE A 53 -16.26 -12.83 0.40
C ILE A 53 -15.09 -12.84 1.37
N LEU A 54 -14.32 -11.76 1.33
CA LEU A 54 -13.22 -11.50 2.27
C LEU A 54 -13.71 -10.42 3.23
N GLU A 55 -13.86 -10.76 4.51
CA GLU A 55 -14.24 -9.80 5.54
C GLU A 55 -12.99 -9.22 6.18
N PHE A 56 -12.77 -7.91 6.00
CA PHE A 56 -11.62 -7.20 6.55
C PHE A 56 -12.04 -6.27 7.68
N GLU A 57 -11.09 -5.95 8.56
CA GLU A 57 -11.24 -4.80 9.44
C GLU A 57 -11.42 -3.48 8.64
N PHE A 58 -12.02 -2.46 9.25
CA PHE A 58 -12.10 -1.15 8.61
C PHE A 58 -10.75 -0.40 8.75
N GLY A 59 -9.98 -0.39 7.67
CA GLY A 59 -8.63 0.20 7.56
C GLY A 59 -8.59 1.72 7.35
N GLY A 60 -9.72 2.38 7.13
CA GLY A 60 -9.82 3.82 6.91
C GLY A 60 -10.18 4.20 5.47
N VAL A 61 -9.62 5.31 4.97
CA VAL A 61 -9.81 5.80 3.60
C VAL A 61 -8.47 5.79 2.88
N ASP A 62 -8.46 5.48 1.59
CA ASP A 62 -7.26 5.46 0.76
C ASP A 62 -6.57 6.84 0.63
N LEU A 63 -5.29 6.83 0.27
CA LEU A 63 -4.49 8.05 0.08
C LEU A 63 -4.91 8.85 -1.15
N GLU A 64 -5.43 8.22 -2.20
CA GLU A 64 -5.91 8.90 -3.41
C GLU A 64 -7.01 9.92 -3.08
N ASN A 65 -7.94 9.53 -2.21
CA ASN A 65 -9.01 10.37 -1.71
C ASN A 65 -8.58 11.31 -0.57
N SER A 66 -7.29 11.42 -0.24
CA SER A 66 -6.78 12.17 0.91
C SER A 66 -6.27 13.59 0.61
N ASN A 67 -6.38 14.05 -0.64
CA ASN A 67 -5.93 15.40 -1.04
C ASN A 67 -6.64 16.52 -0.24
N GLY A 68 -5.85 17.36 0.44
CA GLY A 68 -6.36 18.41 1.32
C GLY A 68 -6.90 17.94 2.67
N LYS A 69 -6.95 16.62 2.93
CA LYS A 69 -7.48 16.04 4.18
C LYS A 69 -6.39 15.75 5.21
N LEU A 70 -5.19 15.39 4.76
CA LEU A 70 -4.05 15.15 5.66
C LEU A 70 -3.62 16.42 6.39
N ALA A 71 -3.24 16.28 7.67
CA ALA A 71 -2.98 17.42 8.52
C ALA A 71 -1.70 18.18 8.12
N SER A 72 -0.60 17.48 7.83
CA SER A 72 0.70 18.08 7.51
C SER A 72 1.64 17.07 6.85
N LEU A 73 2.77 17.57 6.34
CA LEU A 73 3.86 16.73 5.81
C LEU A 73 4.49 15.81 6.87
N ALA A 74 4.36 16.12 8.17
CA ALA A 74 4.79 15.21 9.23
C ALA A 74 3.94 13.93 9.27
N VAL A 75 2.64 14.04 8.96
CA VAL A 75 1.75 12.88 8.83
C VAL A 75 2.15 12.06 7.60
N ALA A 76 2.49 12.72 6.48
CA ALA A 76 2.97 12.02 5.28
C ALA A 76 4.26 11.24 5.53
N LYS A 77 5.24 11.84 6.23
CA LYS A 77 6.45 11.15 6.68
C LYS A 77 6.12 9.94 7.55
N SER A 78 5.19 10.08 8.49
CA SER A 78 4.75 8.95 9.34
C SER A 78 4.11 7.82 8.52
N ILE A 79 3.22 8.16 7.57
CA ILE A 79 2.57 7.19 6.68
C ILE A 79 3.63 6.42 5.89
N LEU A 80 4.57 7.13 5.25
CA LEU A 80 5.63 6.49 4.47
C LEU A 80 6.52 5.60 5.34
N HIS A 81 6.87 6.04 6.57
CA HIS A 81 7.63 5.23 7.52
C HIS A 81 6.87 3.96 7.92
N GLN A 82 5.58 4.05 8.23
CA GLN A 82 4.77 2.88 8.58
C GLN A 82 4.66 1.89 7.41
N VAL A 83 4.49 2.39 6.16
CA VAL A 83 4.47 1.55 4.96
C VAL A 83 5.83 0.88 4.74
N THR A 84 6.95 1.61 4.79
CA THR A 84 8.29 1.02 4.67
C THR A 84 8.54 -0.03 5.74
N ALA A 85 8.14 0.21 6.99
CA ALA A 85 8.28 -0.75 8.08
C ALA A 85 7.45 -2.02 7.88
N ALA A 86 6.20 -1.88 7.40
CA ALA A 86 5.35 -3.03 7.10
C ALA A 86 5.94 -3.89 5.96
N LEU A 87 6.38 -3.26 4.88
CA LEU A 87 7.04 -3.96 3.76
C LEU A 87 8.33 -4.65 4.23
N ALA A 88 9.18 -3.98 5.01
CA ALA A 88 10.40 -4.58 5.55
C ALA A 88 10.11 -5.82 6.40
N VAL A 89 9.08 -5.76 7.26
CA VAL A 89 8.64 -6.92 8.05
C VAL A 89 8.20 -8.08 7.14
N ALA A 90 7.42 -7.81 6.11
CA ALA A 90 6.94 -8.84 5.19
C ALA A 90 8.06 -9.38 4.27
N GLU A 91 9.02 -8.57 3.87
CA GLU A 91 10.23 -9.00 3.16
C GLU A 91 11.03 -10.02 4.00
N GLN A 92 11.20 -9.76 5.29
CA GLN A 92 11.96 -10.65 6.19
C GLN A 92 11.19 -11.91 6.59
N GLU A 93 9.86 -11.86 6.65
CA GLU A 93 9.04 -13.02 7.07
C GLU A 93 8.66 -13.92 5.90
N LEU A 94 8.37 -13.33 4.73
CA LEU A 94 7.66 -14.01 3.63
C LEU A 94 8.31 -13.79 2.26
N HIS A 95 9.50 -13.19 2.17
CA HIS A 95 10.08 -12.74 0.89
C HIS A 95 9.04 -11.98 0.04
N PHE A 96 8.32 -11.08 0.70
CA PHE A 96 7.13 -10.42 0.15
C PHE A 96 7.46 -9.27 -0.80
N GLU A 97 6.71 -9.19 -1.88
CA GLU A 97 6.61 -8.03 -2.76
C GLU A 97 5.14 -7.67 -2.98
N HIS A 98 4.77 -6.40 -2.78
CA HIS A 98 3.38 -5.98 -2.99
C HIS A 98 3.01 -5.95 -4.47
N ARG A 99 3.91 -5.42 -5.30
CA ARG A 99 3.82 -5.26 -6.76
C ARG A 99 2.67 -4.41 -7.31
N ASP A 100 1.72 -4.00 -6.48
CA ASP A 100 0.70 -3.02 -6.89
C ASP A 100 0.38 -1.96 -5.83
N LEU A 101 1.39 -1.41 -5.17
CA LEU A 101 1.19 -0.51 -4.03
C LEU A 101 0.95 0.95 -4.47
N HIS A 102 -0.04 1.16 -5.35
CA HIS A 102 -0.49 2.50 -5.68
C HIS A 102 -1.21 3.14 -4.47
N TRP A 103 -1.42 4.45 -4.51
CA TRP A 103 -1.98 5.19 -3.36
C TRP A 103 -3.45 4.84 -3.04
N GLY A 104 -4.14 4.09 -3.90
CA GLY A 104 -5.44 3.49 -3.60
C GLY A 104 -5.32 2.33 -2.60
N ASN A 105 -4.17 1.66 -2.59
CA ASN A 105 -3.89 0.47 -1.78
C ASN A 105 -3.21 0.78 -0.44
N VAL A 106 -3.19 2.05 -0.04
CA VAL A 106 -2.74 2.50 1.28
C VAL A 106 -3.89 3.19 1.99
N LEU A 107 -4.54 2.48 2.90
CA LEU A 107 -5.61 3.02 3.73
C LEU A 107 -5.03 3.77 4.93
N VAL A 108 -5.67 4.90 5.29
CA VAL A 108 -5.30 5.74 6.41
C VAL A 108 -6.48 5.90 7.37
N LYS A 109 -6.25 5.55 8.64
CA LYS A 109 -7.23 5.67 9.72
C LYS A 109 -6.73 6.61 10.81
N THR A 110 -7.61 7.49 11.28
CA THR A 110 -7.28 8.40 12.39
C THR A 110 -7.12 7.60 13.69
N THR A 111 -6.08 7.92 14.47
CA THR A 111 -5.81 7.24 15.75
C THR A 111 -5.47 8.23 16.86
N LYS A 112 -5.72 7.82 18.12
CA LYS A 112 -5.22 8.49 19.33
C LYS A 112 -3.90 7.89 19.82
N GLN A 113 -3.52 6.70 19.35
CA GLN A 113 -2.25 6.06 19.70
C GLN A 113 -1.10 6.92 19.20
N LYS A 114 -0.08 7.12 20.04
CA LYS A 114 1.07 7.98 19.73
C LYS A 114 2.09 7.28 18.85
N THR A 115 2.22 5.98 19.03
CA THR A 115 3.13 5.12 18.28
C THR A 115 2.42 3.85 17.82
N VAL A 116 2.91 3.26 16.74
CA VAL A 116 2.66 1.87 16.36
C VAL A 116 3.96 1.10 16.51
N ASN A 117 3.87 -0.16 16.95
CA ASN A 117 5.03 -1.00 17.21
C ASN A 117 5.12 -2.08 16.13
N PHE A 118 6.35 -2.47 15.78
CA PHE A 118 6.61 -3.61 14.92
C PHE A 118 7.86 -4.35 15.41
N LEU A 119 7.96 -5.63 15.06
CA LEU A 119 9.09 -6.50 15.37
C LEU A 119 9.80 -6.83 14.06
N LEU A 120 11.08 -6.53 13.96
CA LEU A 120 11.90 -6.84 12.79
C LEU A 120 13.13 -7.61 13.25
N ASN A 121 13.33 -8.83 12.74
CA ASN A 121 14.41 -9.73 13.10
C ASN A 121 14.57 -9.89 14.63
N GLY A 122 13.44 -10.00 15.34
CA GLY A 122 13.41 -10.13 16.80
C GLY A 122 13.66 -8.84 17.60
N THR A 123 13.86 -7.71 16.93
CA THR A 123 14.05 -6.40 17.59
C THR A 123 12.76 -5.59 17.53
N SER A 124 12.34 -5.04 18.67
CA SER A 124 11.13 -4.21 18.76
C SER A 124 11.46 -2.77 18.36
N HIS A 125 10.65 -2.23 17.46
CA HIS A 125 10.74 -0.84 16.98
C HIS A 125 9.39 -0.16 17.11
N CYS A 126 9.38 1.17 17.02
CA CYS A 126 8.14 1.94 17.00
C CYS A 126 8.23 3.13 16.04
N VAL A 127 7.08 3.51 15.47
CA VAL A 127 6.91 4.68 14.60
C VAL A 127 5.89 5.61 15.23
N GLU A 128 6.19 6.90 15.32
CA GLU A 128 5.20 7.89 15.71
C GLU A 128 4.09 8.00 14.67
N THR A 129 2.82 7.82 15.08
CA THR A 129 1.66 7.81 14.18
C THR A 129 1.32 9.18 13.62
N ARG A 130 1.69 10.24 14.34
CA ARG A 130 1.24 11.62 14.08
C ARG A 130 -0.30 11.71 13.88
N GLY A 131 -1.04 10.83 14.56
CA GLY A 131 -2.50 10.76 14.51
C GLY A 131 -3.09 9.90 13.39
N ALA A 132 -2.26 9.16 12.63
CA ALA A 132 -2.69 8.29 11.54
C ALA A 132 -2.01 6.91 11.63
N VAL A 133 -2.77 5.84 11.41
CA VAL A 133 -2.24 4.49 11.16
C VAL A 133 -2.54 4.07 9.73
N VAL A 134 -1.66 3.25 9.15
CA VAL A 134 -1.78 2.76 7.78
C VAL A 134 -2.17 1.28 7.74
N HIS A 135 -2.92 0.90 6.71
CA HIS A 135 -3.14 -0.51 6.36
C HIS A 135 -2.94 -0.67 4.85
N ILE A 136 -2.03 -1.56 4.48
CA ILE A 136 -1.76 -1.96 3.10
C ILE A 136 -2.78 -3.04 2.69
N ILE A 137 -3.40 -2.86 1.53
CA ILE A 137 -4.46 -3.73 0.98
C ILE A 137 -4.16 -4.14 -0.46
N ASP A 138 -4.99 -5.05 -0.98
CA ASP A 138 -4.99 -5.53 -2.37
C ASP A 138 -3.71 -6.24 -2.78
N TYR A 139 -3.76 -7.56 -2.66
CA TYR A 139 -2.62 -8.45 -2.92
C TYR A 139 -2.71 -9.14 -4.27
N SER A 140 -3.52 -8.61 -5.20
CA SER A 140 -3.85 -9.26 -6.48
C SER A 140 -2.62 -9.55 -7.34
N LEU A 141 -1.60 -8.67 -7.29
CA LEU A 141 -0.33 -8.84 -8.02
C LEU A 141 0.83 -9.27 -7.12
N SER A 142 0.60 -9.44 -5.81
CA SER A 142 1.66 -9.68 -4.85
C SER A 142 2.35 -11.02 -5.04
N ARG A 143 3.54 -11.13 -4.44
CA ARG A 143 4.35 -12.34 -4.42
C ARG A 143 4.90 -12.58 -3.02
N LEU A 144 4.92 -13.83 -2.59
CA LEU A 144 5.48 -14.26 -1.31
C LEU A 144 5.87 -15.74 -1.32
N GLU A 145 6.59 -16.15 -0.29
CA GLU A 145 6.94 -17.55 -0.01
C GLU A 145 6.39 -17.98 1.35
N ILE A 146 5.73 -19.13 1.39
CA ILE A 146 5.30 -19.82 2.63
C ILE A 146 5.71 -21.27 2.50
N ASP A 147 6.40 -21.81 3.51
CA ASP A 147 6.86 -23.21 3.54
C ASP A 147 7.60 -23.62 2.25
N GLU A 148 8.49 -22.75 1.77
CA GLU A 148 9.27 -22.91 0.52
C GLU A 148 8.43 -22.91 -0.78
N LEU A 149 7.13 -22.63 -0.70
CA LEU A 149 6.24 -22.48 -1.84
C LEU A 149 6.05 -21.01 -2.20
N THR A 150 6.39 -20.68 -3.45
CA THR A 150 6.12 -19.36 -4.02
C THR A 150 4.64 -19.24 -4.40
N VAL A 151 3.97 -18.23 -3.85
CA VAL A 151 2.66 -17.75 -4.28
C VAL A 151 2.87 -16.43 -5.00
N SER A 152 2.49 -16.35 -6.27
CA SER A 152 2.64 -15.15 -7.10
C SER A 152 1.57 -15.08 -8.17
N CYS A 153 1.19 -13.86 -8.56
CA CYS A 153 0.41 -13.64 -9.77
C CYS A 153 1.35 -13.58 -11.00
N ASP A 154 1.12 -14.44 -11.99
CA ASP A 154 1.87 -14.40 -13.25
C ASP A 154 1.20 -13.43 -14.24
N ILE A 155 1.80 -12.25 -14.36
CA ILE A 155 1.39 -11.19 -15.30
C ILE A 155 2.30 -11.10 -16.52
N SER A 156 3.07 -12.14 -16.82
CA SER A 156 4.04 -12.15 -17.94
C SER A 156 3.42 -11.86 -19.31
N ASN A 157 2.13 -12.17 -19.48
CA ASN A 157 1.37 -12.00 -20.72
C ASN A 157 0.35 -10.85 -20.68
N ASP A 158 0.27 -10.08 -19.59
CA ASP A 158 -0.69 -8.98 -19.44
C ASP A 158 -0.20 -7.72 -20.16
N GLN A 159 -0.53 -7.57 -21.44
CA GLN A 159 -0.08 -6.41 -22.23
C GLN A 159 -0.73 -5.10 -21.78
N GLU A 160 -2.00 -5.15 -21.36
CA GLU A 160 -2.78 -3.96 -21.02
C GLU A 160 -2.19 -3.25 -19.81
N LEU A 161 -1.78 -4.02 -18.79
CA LEU A 161 -1.12 -3.50 -17.59
C LEU A 161 0.13 -2.66 -17.92
N PHE A 162 0.95 -3.10 -18.88
CA PHE A 162 2.20 -2.40 -19.24
C PHE A 162 2.00 -1.24 -20.24
N MET A 163 0.86 -1.18 -20.91
CA MET A 163 0.52 -0.13 -21.88
C MET A 163 -0.11 1.11 -21.24
N GLY A 164 -0.44 1.07 -19.95
CA GLY A 164 -1.02 2.21 -19.23
C GLY A 164 -0.15 3.48 -19.29
N GLN A 165 -0.80 4.64 -19.31
CA GLN A 165 -0.18 5.97 -19.43
C GLN A 165 -0.89 7.00 -18.55
N GLY A 166 -0.25 8.16 -18.35
CA GLY A 166 -0.85 9.30 -17.65
C GLY A 166 -0.56 9.36 -16.15
N ASP A 167 0.01 8.29 -15.57
CA ASP A 167 0.47 8.25 -14.19
C ASP A 167 1.83 7.55 -14.05
N TYR A 168 2.61 7.92 -13.03
CA TYR A 168 3.88 7.27 -12.72
C TYR A 168 3.67 5.80 -12.29
N GLN A 169 2.48 5.44 -11.81
CA GLN A 169 2.08 4.07 -11.49
C GLN A 169 2.41 3.09 -12.63
N PHE A 170 2.07 3.46 -13.87
CA PHE A 170 2.29 2.59 -15.02
C PHE A 170 3.77 2.39 -15.37
N GLU A 171 4.62 3.36 -15.01
CA GLU A 171 6.06 3.21 -15.15
C GLU A 171 6.61 2.20 -14.15
N ILE A 172 6.03 2.10 -12.95
CA ILE A 172 6.45 1.11 -11.96
C ILE A 172 6.26 -0.32 -12.50
N TYR A 173 5.15 -0.62 -13.17
CA TYR A 173 4.96 -1.94 -13.80
C TYR A 173 6.03 -2.25 -14.85
N ARG A 174 6.41 -1.27 -15.67
CA ARG A 174 7.46 -1.42 -16.68
C ARG A 174 8.84 -1.63 -16.06
N LEU A 175 9.15 -0.88 -15.01
CA LEU A 175 10.41 -1.02 -14.26
C LEU A 175 10.51 -2.39 -13.58
N MET A 176 9.45 -2.86 -12.90
CA MET A 176 9.43 -4.20 -12.30
C MET A 176 9.64 -5.29 -13.36
N ARG A 177 8.95 -5.19 -14.50
CA ARG A 177 9.11 -6.15 -15.62
C ARG A 177 10.53 -6.16 -16.18
N GLN A 178 11.17 -4.99 -16.25
CA GLN A 178 12.54 -4.87 -16.70
C GLN A 178 13.52 -5.50 -15.68
N GLU A 179 13.33 -5.24 -14.39
CA GLU A 179 14.22 -5.69 -13.32
C GLU A 179 14.14 -7.20 -13.07
N ASN A 180 12.95 -7.80 -13.20
CA ASN A 180 12.75 -9.24 -13.04
C ASN A 180 12.87 -10.03 -14.36
N GLY A 181 13.18 -9.37 -15.48
CA GLY A 181 13.28 -10.04 -16.79
C GLY A 181 11.98 -10.71 -17.24
N ASN A 182 10.83 -10.19 -16.80
CA ASN A 182 9.48 -10.77 -16.95
C ASN A 182 9.25 -12.11 -16.24
N ASN A 183 10.10 -12.48 -15.27
CA ASN A 183 9.86 -13.63 -14.38
C ASN A 183 9.22 -13.17 -13.07
N TRP A 184 7.91 -13.39 -12.94
CA TRP A 184 7.12 -12.95 -11.79
C TRP A 184 7.14 -13.93 -10.61
N SER A 185 7.82 -15.07 -10.72
CA SER A 185 8.01 -15.99 -9.57
C SER A 185 9.24 -15.64 -8.73
N ASP A 186 10.24 -15.00 -9.34
CA ASP A 186 11.49 -14.63 -8.67
C ASP A 186 11.23 -13.58 -7.57
N TYR A 187 12.07 -13.63 -6.53
CA TYR A 187 12.06 -12.63 -5.46
C TYR A 187 12.92 -11.42 -5.85
N ASN A 188 12.29 -10.26 -6.01
CA ASN A 188 12.94 -9.00 -6.33
C ASN A 188 12.41 -7.87 -5.42
N PRO A 189 12.89 -7.75 -4.16
CA PRO A 189 12.37 -6.78 -3.20
C PRO A 189 12.59 -5.31 -3.60
N HIS A 190 13.37 -5.05 -4.64
CA HIS A 190 13.49 -3.72 -5.21
C HIS A 190 12.14 -3.22 -5.77
N SER A 191 11.22 -4.10 -6.14
CA SER A 191 9.85 -3.72 -6.51
C SER A 191 9.14 -2.94 -5.40
N ASN A 192 9.34 -3.29 -4.13
CA ASN A 192 8.81 -2.53 -2.99
C ASN A 192 9.43 -1.12 -2.93
N VAL A 193 10.72 -0.98 -3.27
CA VAL A 193 11.44 0.30 -3.33
C VAL A 193 10.87 1.19 -4.44
N LEU A 194 10.60 0.63 -5.62
CA LEU A 194 9.96 1.33 -6.73
C LEU A 194 8.59 1.90 -6.31
N TRP A 195 7.79 1.11 -5.58
CA TRP A 195 6.51 1.58 -5.05
C TRP A 195 6.65 2.62 -3.94
N LEU A 196 7.64 2.49 -3.05
CA LEU A 196 7.95 3.53 -2.04
C LEU A 196 8.36 4.85 -2.71
N HIS A 197 9.11 4.79 -3.81
CA HIS A 197 9.46 5.95 -4.62
C HIS A 197 8.19 6.61 -5.21
N TYR A 198 7.32 5.82 -5.83
CA TYR A 198 6.01 6.27 -6.31
C TYR A 198 5.19 6.95 -5.20
N LEU A 199 5.03 6.30 -4.05
CA LEU A 199 4.27 6.83 -2.92
C LEU A 199 4.86 8.15 -2.41
N SER A 200 6.19 8.24 -2.32
CA SER A 200 6.85 9.49 -1.90
C SER A 200 6.58 10.65 -2.85
N SER A 201 6.55 10.40 -4.17
CA SER A 201 6.19 11.38 -5.19
C SER A 201 4.74 11.85 -5.00
N LYS A 202 3.80 10.92 -4.81
CA LYS A 202 2.39 11.24 -4.53
C LYS A 202 2.24 12.08 -3.26
N LEU A 203 2.86 11.67 -2.16
CA LEU A 203 2.83 12.38 -0.88
C LEU A 203 3.41 13.81 -1.00
N LEU A 204 4.49 14.00 -1.78
CA LEU A 204 5.07 15.33 -2.01
C LEU A 204 4.13 16.27 -2.80
N ALA A 205 3.31 15.70 -3.69
CA ALA A 205 2.36 16.40 -4.54
C ALA A 205 1.02 16.74 -3.84
N LEU A 206 0.64 16.01 -2.79
CA LEU A 206 -0.60 16.26 -2.05
C LEU A 206 -0.65 17.66 -1.40
N LYS A 207 -1.86 18.20 -1.29
CA LYS A 207 -2.14 19.38 -0.47
C LYS A 207 -2.42 18.96 0.98
N TYR A 208 -1.94 19.77 1.92
CA TYR A 208 -2.09 19.54 3.37
C TYR A 208 -2.80 20.71 4.04
N ARG A 209 -3.58 20.42 5.10
CA ARG A 209 -4.31 21.45 5.87
C ARG A 209 -3.36 22.51 6.46
N ASN A 210 -2.26 22.08 7.07
CA ASN A 210 -1.27 22.95 7.67
C ASN A 210 0.01 22.98 6.81
N SER A 211 0.03 23.92 5.85
CA SER A 211 1.13 24.05 4.89
C SER A 211 2.17 25.13 5.25
N LYS A 212 1.95 25.92 6.31
CA LYS A 212 2.78 27.08 6.67
C LYS A 212 3.51 26.84 8.00
N GLY A 213 4.84 26.87 7.99
CA GLY A 213 5.68 26.80 9.20
C GLY A 213 7.10 26.30 8.93
N LYS A 214 8.06 26.65 9.80
CA LYS A 214 9.47 26.19 9.69
C LYS A 214 9.59 24.66 9.68
N GLY A 215 8.81 23.97 10.53
CA GLY A 215 8.79 22.49 10.57
C GLY A 215 8.31 21.84 9.27
N THR A 216 7.43 22.51 8.52
CA THR A 216 6.94 22.01 7.22
C THR A 216 8.05 21.99 6.17
N GLN A 217 8.93 22.99 6.16
CA GLN A 217 10.06 23.02 5.22
C GLN A 217 11.07 21.91 5.51
N THR A 218 11.34 21.62 6.79
CA THR A 218 12.21 20.51 7.18
C THR A 218 11.62 19.17 6.75
N MET A 219 10.34 18.91 7.05
CA MET A 219 9.68 17.66 6.64
C MET A 219 9.63 17.50 5.12
N ARG A 220 9.42 18.59 4.36
CA ARG A 220 9.49 18.56 2.91
C ARG A 220 10.89 18.17 2.43
N LYS A 221 11.95 18.77 2.99
CA LYS A 221 13.34 18.43 2.65
C LYS A 221 13.66 16.96 2.93
N GLU A 222 13.19 16.42 4.06
CA GLU A 222 13.40 15.01 4.39
C GLU A 222 12.67 14.08 3.41
N LEU A 223 11.40 14.36 3.09
CA LEU A 223 10.64 13.57 2.11
C LEU A 223 11.22 13.66 0.70
N THR A 224 11.68 14.85 0.29
CA THR A 224 12.40 15.01 -1.00
C THR A 224 13.72 14.26 -0.97
N GLY A 225 14.49 14.34 0.13
CA GLY A 225 15.71 13.57 0.29
C GLY A 225 15.48 12.06 0.23
N PHE A 226 14.37 11.56 0.80
CA PHE A 226 13.97 10.17 0.63
C PHE A 226 13.66 9.86 -0.84
N HIS A 227 12.79 10.63 -1.49
CA HIS A 227 12.44 10.44 -2.90
C HIS A 227 13.67 10.40 -3.80
N ASP A 228 14.61 11.32 -3.63
CA ASP A 228 15.78 11.44 -4.50
C ASP A 228 16.80 10.30 -4.32
N ASN A 229 16.76 9.58 -3.20
CA ASN A 229 17.75 8.55 -2.86
C ASN A 229 17.18 7.13 -2.68
N VAL A 230 15.86 6.97 -2.54
CA VAL A 230 15.26 5.67 -2.19
C VAL A 230 15.57 4.57 -3.21
N LEU A 231 15.65 4.91 -4.50
CA LEU A 231 16.00 3.99 -5.59
C LEU A 231 17.43 3.42 -5.51
N GLN A 232 18.27 3.91 -4.59
CA GLN A 232 19.61 3.37 -4.36
C GLN A 232 19.61 2.16 -3.42
N TYR A 233 18.54 1.98 -2.63
CA TYR A 233 18.37 0.83 -1.75
C TYR A 233 17.83 -0.38 -2.52
N ARG A 234 18.19 -1.59 -2.11
CA ARG A 234 17.78 -2.85 -2.75
C ARG A 234 16.46 -3.40 -2.26
N SER A 235 15.96 -2.92 -1.12
CA SER A 235 14.72 -3.40 -0.49
C SER A 235 14.13 -2.36 0.47
N ALA A 236 12.87 -2.55 0.87
CA ALA A 236 12.25 -1.73 1.92
C ALA A 236 12.97 -1.91 3.27
N THR A 237 13.49 -3.12 3.54
CA THR A 237 14.33 -3.40 4.72
C THR A 237 15.59 -2.55 4.73
N GLU A 238 16.31 -2.48 3.60
CA GLU A 238 17.52 -1.67 3.51
C GLU A 238 17.19 -0.17 3.63
N ALA A 239 16.12 0.29 2.97
CA ALA A 239 15.66 1.66 3.08
C ALA A 239 15.29 2.03 4.53
N LEU A 240 14.60 1.14 5.26
CA LEU A 240 14.24 1.35 6.66
C LEU A 240 15.48 1.50 7.56
N GLN A 241 16.51 0.66 7.34
CA GLN A 241 17.71 0.62 8.17
C GLN A 241 18.70 1.74 7.87
N ASN A 242 18.79 2.17 6.61
CA ASN A 242 19.88 3.05 6.16
C ASN A 242 19.42 4.46 5.80
N CYS A 243 18.11 4.71 5.62
CA CYS A 243 17.64 6.04 5.27
C CYS A 243 17.68 7.01 6.48
N PRO A 244 18.35 8.18 6.36
CA PRO A 244 18.39 9.19 7.42
C PRO A 244 17.01 9.69 7.85
N MET A 245 16.01 9.61 6.96
CA MET A 245 14.64 10.02 7.27
C MET A 245 14.04 9.21 8.44
N PHE A 246 14.38 7.93 8.54
CA PHE A 246 13.87 7.02 9.57
C PHE A 246 14.78 6.93 10.80
N ASN A 247 16.08 7.18 10.61
CA ASN A 247 17.11 7.07 11.65
C ASN A 247 17.28 8.35 12.50
N THR A 248 16.24 9.19 12.61
CA THR A 248 16.30 10.35 13.50
C THR A 248 16.12 9.91 14.95
N THR A 249 17.21 9.43 15.55
CA THR A 249 17.39 9.40 17.01
C THR A 249 17.24 10.82 17.55
N ASN A 250 16.36 10.99 18.53
CA ASN A 250 16.44 12.10 19.48
C ASN A 250 17.82 12.14 20.14
#